data_AF-A0A2N6KEI5-F1
#
_entry.id   AF-A0A2N6KEI5-F1
#
_cell.length_a   1.000
_cell.length_b   1.000
_cell.length_c   1.000
_cell.angle_alpha   90.00
_cell.angle_beta   90.00
_cell.angle_gamma   90.00
#
_symmetry.space_group_name_H-M   'P 1'
#
loop_
_entity.id
_entity.type
_entity.pdbx_description
1 polymer ?
#
loop_
_entity_poly.entity_id
_entity_poly.type
_entity_poly.pdbx_seq_one_letter_code
_entity_poly.pdbx_strand_id
1 'polypeptide(L)'
;MQKSISLLGSILRPVRFLFVAFTCALLLFSHAFPAAAIQSYQSNPTEGTDQLLQTQRETDEVAKSAPLGLKETQQRTSGGGLNEVQGTADAEKMNRPENSQEAVSVEEEVSNFLKKVTGN
;
A
#
# COMPACT_ATOMS: atom_id res chain seq x y z
N MET A 1 18.95 50.32 33.18
CA MET A 1 19.49 49.07 32.60
C MET A 1 18.93 47.81 33.27
N GLN A 2 18.90 47.71 34.60
CA GLN A 2 18.45 46.52 35.33
C GLN A 2 16.96 46.16 35.13
N LYS A 3 16.06 47.17 35.04
CA LYS A 3 14.62 46.98 34.78
C LYS A 3 14.31 46.41 33.38
N SER A 4 15.16 46.70 32.40
CA SER A 4 15.01 46.26 31.00
C SER A 4 15.35 44.78 30.84
N ILE A 5 16.37 44.30 31.58
CA ILE A 5 16.83 42.91 31.59
C ILE A 5 15.82 41.99 32.31
N SER A 6 15.20 42.47 33.40
CA SER A 6 14.14 41.74 34.12
C SER A 6 12.85 41.59 33.30
N LEU A 7 12.51 42.59 32.48
CA LEU A 7 11.36 42.54 31.55
C LEU A 7 11.59 41.53 30.42
N LEU A 8 12.79 41.51 29.83
CA LEU A 8 13.16 40.50 28.82
C LEU A 8 13.09 39.07 29.39
N GLY A 9 13.63 38.84 30.60
CA GLY A 9 13.55 37.54 31.27
C GLY A 9 12.13 37.11 31.65
N SER A 10 11.25 38.08 31.98
CA SER A 10 9.84 37.82 32.32
C SER A 10 9.00 37.48 31.08
N ILE A 11 9.36 37.97 29.89
CA ILE A 11 8.68 37.67 28.62
C ILE A 11 9.22 36.37 27.97
N LEU A 12 10.50 36.05 28.19
CA LEU A 12 11.10 34.83 27.64
C LEU A 12 10.45 33.52 28.14
N ARG A 13 10.02 33.49 29.41
CA ARG A 13 9.38 32.31 30.02
C ARG A 13 8.03 31.94 29.39
N PRO A 14 7.05 32.86 29.26
CA PRO A 14 5.78 32.55 28.60
C PRO A 14 5.95 32.29 27.10
N VAL A 15 6.86 32.99 26.41
CA VAL A 15 7.15 32.74 24.99
C VAL A 15 7.69 31.32 24.79
N ARG A 16 8.63 30.87 25.63
CA ARG A 16 9.15 29.50 25.59
C ARG A 16 8.05 28.46 25.84
N PHE A 17 7.14 28.73 26.76
CA PHE A 17 6.00 27.85 27.02
C PHE A 17 5.07 27.75 25.80
N LEU A 18 4.78 28.87 25.14
CA LEU A 18 3.97 28.90 23.91
C LEU A 18 4.62 28.09 22.78
N PHE A 19 5.93 28.23 22.57
CA PHE A 19 6.64 27.43 21.57
C PHE A 19 6.58 25.95 21.88
N VAL A 20 6.81 25.55 23.14
CA VAL A 20 6.72 24.14 23.55
C VAL A 20 5.31 23.60 23.36
N ALA A 21 4.28 24.33 23.82
CA ALA A 21 2.88 23.94 23.64
C ALA A 21 2.51 23.81 22.16
N PHE A 22 2.95 24.76 21.34
CA PHE A 22 2.72 24.75 19.89
C PHE A 22 3.43 23.56 19.21
N THR A 23 4.69 23.27 19.55
CA THR A 23 5.40 22.10 19.02
C THR A 23 4.76 20.78 19.48
N CYS A 24 4.30 20.70 20.72
CA CYS A 24 3.57 19.53 21.22
C CYS A 24 2.24 19.35 20.50
N ALA A 25 1.50 20.43 20.27
CA ALA A 25 0.27 20.40 19.50
C ALA A 25 0.54 19.94 18.06
N LEU A 26 1.55 20.51 17.39
CA LEU A 26 1.94 20.09 16.03
C LEU A 26 2.32 18.61 15.98
N LEU A 27 3.08 18.09 16.95
CA LEU A 27 3.42 16.67 17.03
C LEU A 27 2.18 15.79 17.23
N LEU A 28 1.28 16.17 18.15
CA LEU A 28 0.04 15.45 18.38
C LEU A 28 -0.85 15.44 17.13
N PHE A 29 -1.03 16.59 16.48
CA PHE A 29 -1.83 16.67 15.26
C PHE A 29 -1.14 16.03 14.04
N SER A 30 0.20 16.00 13.97
CA SER A 30 0.92 15.30 12.90
C SER A 30 0.82 13.77 13.00
N HIS A 31 0.48 13.23 14.18
CA HIS A 31 0.25 11.81 14.38
C HIS A 31 -1.25 11.45 14.48
N ALA A 32 -2.12 12.41 14.81
CA ALA A 32 -3.56 12.19 14.93
C ALA A 32 -4.25 12.01 13.58
N PHE A 33 -3.68 12.54 12.50
CA PHE A 33 -4.07 12.21 11.14
C PHE A 33 -3.09 11.16 10.64
N PRO A 34 -3.51 9.88 10.50
CA PRO A 34 -2.74 8.93 9.71
C PRO A 34 -2.39 9.60 8.38
N ALA A 35 -1.17 9.40 7.88
CA ALA A 35 -0.89 9.76 6.50
C ALA A 35 -2.06 9.24 5.66
N ALA A 36 -2.74 10.12 4.93
CA ALA A 36 -3.82 9.75 4.02
C ALA A 36 -3.21 9.01 2.82
N ALA A 37 -2.51 7.92 3.10
CA ALA A 37 -2.09 6.94 2.15
C ALA A 37 -3.29 6.02 1.96
N ILE A 38 -3.95 6.21 0.81
CA ILE A 38 -4.60 5.16 0.03
C ILE A 38 -5.68 4.41 0.83
N GLN A 39 -6.94 4.86 0.72
CA GLN A 39 -8.10 4.22 1.37
C GLN A 39 -8.75 3.13 0.52
N SER A 40 -8.31 2.89 -0.73
CA SER A 40 -8.92 1.90 -1.63
C SER A 40 -8.92 0.49 -1.08
N TYR A 41 -8.01 0.16 -0.16
CA TYR A 41 -7.94 -1.13 0.47
C TYR A 41 -7.54 -0.98 1.94
N GLN A 42 -8.50 -1.16 2.85
CA GLN A 42 -8.16 -1.43 4.25
C GLN A 42 -7.65 -2.87 4.32
N SER A 43 -6.33 -3.05 4.21
CA SER A 43 -5.72 -4.35 4.49
C SER A 43 -6.15 -4.78 5.88
N ASN A 44 -6.80 -5.94 5.99
CA ASN A 44 -6.98 -6.54 7.31
C ASN A 44 -5.57 -6.78 7.88
N PRO A 45 -5.24 -6.29 9.09
CA PRO A 45 -3.90 -6.42 9.65
C PRO A 45 -3.44 -7.87 9.85
N THR A 46 -4.36 -8.83 9.70
CA THR A 46 -4.14 -10.27 9.73
C THR A 46 -4.14 -10.92 8.34
N GLU A 47 -4.60 -10.19 7.32
CA GLU A 47 -4.63 -10.63 5.93
C GLU A 47 -3.26 -10.38 5.32
N GLY A 48 -2.47 -11.44 5.26
CA GLY A 48 -1.23 -11.45 4.49
C GLY A 48 -1.53 -11.49 2.99
N THR A 49 -0.53 -11.15 2.18
CA THR A 49 -0.61 -11.36 0.74
C THR A 49 -0.81 -12.85 0.44
N ASP A 50 -1.80 -13.18 -0.40
CA ASP A 50 -1.95 -14.54 -0.91
C ASP A 50 -0.67 -14.95 -1.63
N GLN A 51 -0.03 -16.00 -1.13
CA GLN A 51 1.23 -16.46 -1.67
C GLN A 51 0.99 -17.41 -2.85
N LEU A 52 1.51 -17.04 -4.01
CA LEU A 52 1.49 -17.83 -5.24
C LEU A 52 2.70 -18.79 -5.31
N LEU A 53 2.87 -19.60 -4.27
CA LEU A 53 4.06 -20.46 -4.10
C LEU A 53 4.16 -21.55 -5.16
N GLN A 54 3.04 -22.10 -5.64
CA GLN A 54 3.09 -23.06 -6.73
C GLN A 54 3.43 -22.36 -8.04
N THR A 55 2.85 -21.19 -8.32
CA THR A 55 3.22 -20.39 -9.50
C THR A 55 4.72 -20.09 -9.52
N GLN A 56 5.29 -19.69 -8.38
CA GLN A 56 6.73 -19.44 -8.25
C GLN A 56 7.54 -20.72 -8.52
N ARG A 57 7.14 -21.84 -7.92
CA ARG A 57 7.81 -23.13 -8.11
C ARG A 57 7.82 -23.57 -9.57
N GLU A 58 6.68 -23.50 -10.25
CA GLU A 58 6.53 -23.88 -11.65
C GLU A 58 7.36 -22.96 -12.57
N THR A 59 7.36 -21.65 -12.27
CA THR A 59 8.19 -20.68 -12.98
C THR A 59 9.68 -20.99 -12.79
N ASP A 60 10.12 -21.28 -11.58
CA ASP A 60 11.51 -21.62 -11.26
C ASP A 60 11.94 -22.94 -11.91
N GLU A 61 11.03 -23.90 -12.06
CA GLU A 61 11.28 -25.18 -12.72
C GLU A 61 11.47 -24.98 -14.23
N VAL A 62 10.56 -24.26 -14.88
CA VAL A 62 10.64 -23.97 -16.32
C VAL A 62 11.83 -23.06 -16.64
N ALA A 63 12.16 -22.10 -15.76
CA ALA A 63 13.30 -21.22 -15.95
C ALA A 63 14.65 -21.95 -15.95
N LYS A 64 14.72 -23.15 -15.36
CA LYS A 64 15.94 -23.97 -15.29
C LYS A 64 16.04 -25.00 -16.41
N SER A 65 14.99 -25.18 -17.21
CA SER A 65 14.94 -26.20 -18.27
C SER A 65 15.10 -25.59 -19.67
N ALA A 66 15.24 -26.45 -20.67
CA ALA A 66 15.14 -26.02 -22.06
C ALA A 66 13.71 -25.53 -22.36
N PRO A 67 13.52 -24.65 -23.36
CA PRO A 67 12.18 -24.21 -23.76
C PRO A 67 11.22 -25.39 -23.96
N LEU A 68 10.02 -25.27 -23.42
CA LEU A 68 9.00 -26.31 -23.46
C LEU A 68 8.66 -26.69 -24.90
N GLY A 69 8.51 -27.99 -25.14
CA GLY A 69 8.10 -28.51 -26.45
C GLY A 69 6.60 -28.38 -26.68
N LEU A 70 6.16 -28.36 -27.94
CA LEU A 70 4.74 -28.18 -28.31
C LEU A 70 3.77 -29.15 -27.60
N LYS A 71 4.17 -30.42 -27.44
CA LYS A 71 3.35 -31.42 -26.76
C LYS A 71 3.18 -31.10 -25.27
N GLU A 72 4.26 -30.67 -24.63
CA GLU A 72 4.27 -30.32 -23.22
C GLU A 72 3.47 -29.05 -22.98
N THR A 73 3.69 -28.01 -23.81
CA THR A 73 2.85 -26.81 -23.84
C THR A 73 1.37 -27.18 -23.94
N GLN A 74 0.98 -28.01 -24.90
CA GLN A 74 -0.41 -28.44 -25.06
C GLN A 74 -0.93 -29.17 -23.81
N GLN A 75 -0.14 -30.08 -23.22
CA GLN A 75 -0.55 -30.79 -22.01
C GLN A 75 -0.78 -29.84 -20.84
N ARG A 76 0.08 -28.85 -20.64
CA ARG A 76 0.01 -27.92 -19.50
C ARG A 76 -1.10 -26.88 -19.65
N THR A 77 -1.49 -26.55 -20.88
CA THR A 77 -2.63 -25.65 -21.14
C THR A 77 -3.96 -26.38 -21.29
N SER A 78 -3.93 -27.69 -21.57
CA SER A 78 -5.16 -28.49 -21.71
C SER A 78 -5.89 -28.59 -20.37
N GLY A 79 -7.19 -28.30 -20.37
CA GLY A 79 -8.03 -28.42 -19.16
C GLY A 79 -8.07 -27.19 -18.27
N GLY A 80 -7.71 -26.00 -18.79
CA GLY A 80 -7.85 -24.73 -18.06
C GLY A 80 -6.55 -24.20 -17.45
N GLY A 81 -5.39 -24.68 -17.93
CA GLY A 81 -4.12 -24.09 -17.58
C GLY A 81 -4.03 -22.63 -18.02
N LEU A 82 -3.51 -21.77 -17.13
CA LEU A 82 -3.33 -20.33 -17.32
C LEU A 82 -2.35 -20.03 -18.45
N ASN A 83 -1.24 -20.77 -18.51
CA ASN A 83 -0.23 -20.75 -19.56
C ASN A 83 0.68 -21.99 -19.44
N GLU A 84 1.64 -22.13 -20.35
CA GLU A 84 2.58 -23.24 -20.42
C GLU A 84 3.58 -23.28 -19.25
N VAL A 85 3.84 -22.15 -18.61
CA VAL A 85 4.75 -22.05 -17.47
C VAL A 85 4.05 -22.48 -16.19
N GLN A 86 2.91 -21.85 -15.89
CA GLN A 86 2.20 -21.98 -14.62
C GLN A 86 1.23 -23.16 -14.60
N GLY A 87 0.78 -23.65 -15.75
CA GLY A 87 -0.31 -24.62 -15.81
C GLY A 87 -1.53 -24.10 -15.04
N THR A 88 -2.08 -24.88 -14.12
CA THR A 88 -3.20 -24.47 -13.25
C THR A 88 -2.75 -23.95 -11.87
N ALA A 89 -1.45 -23.73 -11.66
CA ALA A 89 -0.90 -23.39 -10.35
C ALA A 89 -1.50 -22.09 -9.79
N ASP A 90 -2.03 -22.19 -8.56
CA ASP A 90 -2.64 -21.10 -7.78
C ASP A 90 -3.71 -20.29 -8.55
N ALA A 91 -4.35 -20.87 -9.57
CA ALA A 91 -5.32 -20.18 -10.41
C ALA A 91 -6.52 -19.61 -9.62
N GLU A 92 -6.88 -20.27 -8.51
CA GLU A 92 -7.92 -19.87 -7.57
C GLU A 92 -7.53 -18.68 -6.68
N LYS A 93 -6.23 -18.43 -6.50
CA LYS A 93 -5.69 -17.34 -5.68
C LYS A 93 -5.41 -16.08 -6.48
N MET A 94 -5.48 -16.17 -7.81
CA MET A 94 -5.24 -15.02 -8.68
C MET A 94 -6.48 -14.12 -8.78
N ASN A 95 -6.24 -12.82 -8.73
CA ASN A 95 -7.24 -11.82 -9.06
C ASN A 95 -7.53 -11.85 -10.57
N ARG A 96 -8.82 -11.81 -10.89
CA ARG A 96 -9.40 -11.95 -12.22
C ARG A 96 -10.60 -11.02 -12.35
N PRO A 97 -10.99 -10.62 -13.58
CA PRO A 97 -12.16 -9.78 -13.77
C PRO A 97 -13.42 -10.34 -13.10
N GLU A 98 -13.55 -11.66 -12.99
CA GLU A 98 -14.70 -12.34 -12.40
C GLU A 98 -14.72 -12.36 -10.86
N ASN A 99 -13.60 -12.15 -10.16
CA ASN A 99 -13.51 -12.15 -8.70
C ASN A 99 -12.91 -10.84 -8.13
N SER A 100 -12.81 -9.78 -8.94
CA SER A 100 -12.21 -8.49 -8.56
C SER A 100 -13.06 -7.29 -8.99
N GLN A 101 -14.39 -7.42 -9.13
CA GLN A 101 -15.24 -6.29 -9.55
C GLN A 101 -15.31 -5.15 -8.54
N GLU A 102 -15.04 -5.45 -7.27
CA GLU A 102 -15.00 -4.46 -6.19
C GLU A 102 -13.61 -3.81 -6.06
N ALA A 103 -12.63 -4.21 -6.89
CA ALA A 103 -11.29 -3.65 -6.84
C ALA A 103 -11.27 -2.22 -7.40
N VAL A 104 -10.84 -1.27 -6.58
CA VAL A 104 -10.69 0.13 -6.98
C VAL A 104 -9.39 0.30 -7.78
N SER A 105 -9.51 0.88 -8.97
CA SER A 105 -8.32 1.20 -9.77
C SER A 105 -7.50 2.33 -9.15
N VAL A 106 -6.20 2.38 -9.45
CA VAL A 106 -5.34 3.48 -8.97
C VAL A 106 -5.86 4.84 -9.43
N GLU A 107 -6.34 4.93 -10.66
CA GLU A 107 -6.92 6.17 -11.21
C GLU A 107 -8.18 6.59 -10.44
N GLU A 108 -9.09 5.65 -10.20
CA GLU A 108 -10.32 5.90 -9.45
C GLU A 108 -10.03 6.30 -8.00
N GLU A 109 -9.06 5.65 -7.36
CA GLU A 109 -8.63 6.01 -6.01
C GLU A 109 -8.03 7.42 -5.96
N VAL A 110 -7.16 7.77 -6.90
CA VAL A 110 -6.58 9.12 -6.98
C VAL A 110 -7.67 10.16 -7.27
N SER A 111 -8.62 9.86 -8.15
CA SER A 111 -9.75 10.73 -8.46
C SER A 111 -10.64 10.97 -7.23
N ASN A 112 -10.98 9.90 -6.49
CA ASN A 112 -11.76 9.96 -5.27
C ASN A 112 -11.04 10.76 -4.17
N PHE A 113 -9.73 10.56 -4.03
CA PHE A 113 -8.90 11.34 -3.12
C PHE A 113 -8.90 12.83 -3.48
N LEU A 114 -8.66 13.16 -4.75
CA LEU A 114 -8.62 14.55 -5.21
C LEU A 114 -9.97 15.24 -4.99
N LYS A 115 -11.10 14.60 -5.36
CA LYS A 115 -12.45 15.11 -5.07
C LYS A 115 -12.66 15.43 -3.59
N LYS A 116 -12.27 14.50 -2.71
CA LYS A 116 -12.38 14.66 -1.25
C LYS A 116 -11.58 15.85 -0.71
N VAL A 117 -10.40 16.13 -1.27
CA VAL A 117 -9.53 17.24 -0.83
C VAL A 117 -9.91 18.56 -1.50
N THR A 118 -10.39 18.54 -2.74
CA THR A 118 -10.78 19.76 -3.48
C THR A 118 -12.23 20.20 -3.26
N GLY A 119 -13.07 19.35 -2.67
CA GLY A 119 -14.47 19.68 -2.36
C GLY A 119 -15.41 19.69 -3.56
N ASN A 120 -15.10 18.90 -4.60
CA ASN A 120 -15.98 18.66 -5.75
C ASN A 120 -16.64 17.28 -5.63
#